data_AF-A0A2E8QWY2-F1
#
_entry.id   AF-A0A2E8QWY2-F1
#
_cell.length_a   1.000
_cell.length_b   1.000
_cell.length_c   1.000
_cell.angle_alpha   90.00
_cell.angle_beta   90.00
_cell.angle_gamma   90.00
#
_symmetry.space_group_name_H-M   'P 1'
#
loop_
_entity.id
_entity.type
_entity.pdbx_description
1 polymer ?
#
loop_
_entity_poly.entity_id
_entity_poly.type
_entity_poly.pdbx_seq_one_letter_code
_entity_poly.pdbx_strand_id
1 'polypeptide(L)'
;LEIHGAGAALGKREWQSILRQIVAAGYLHLDIGGYGGLNLTQTSQVLIEGAAEFHYRADTAKTKAERKPKAAHAALPDLSDSETLLLDRLKELRHDLAQARGVPAYVIFSDRSLQEMAHRQPRTAEDFAGIHGVGEAKLRDLAEPFLSAIAEAEA
;
A
#
# COMPACT_ATOMS: atom_id res chain seq x y z
N LEU A 1 10.38 19.38 -21.97
CA LEU A 1 9.72 20.21 -20.94
C LEU A 1 10.76 21.17 -20.40
N GLU A 2 10.55 22.47 -20.55
CA GLU A 2 11.55 23.53 -20.27
C GLU A 2 12.00 23.59 -18.80
N ILE A 3 11.25 23.00 -17.87
CA ILE A 3 11.54 22.99 -16.43
C ILE A 3 11.97 21.62 -15.90
N HIS A 4 12.22 20.64 -16.76
CA HIS A 4 12.61 19.30 -16.35
C HIS A 4 13.98 19.32 -15.63
N GLY A 5 13.99 18.94 -14.35
CA GLY A 5 15.18 18.93 -13.51
C GLY A 5 15.39 20.19 -12.64
N ALA A 6 14.54 21.21 -12.78
CA ALA A 6 14.70 22.52 -12.10
C ALA A 6 14.65 22.48 -10.55
N GLY A 7 14.25 21.37 -9.93
CA GLY A 7 14.46 21.16 -8.49
C GLY A 7 14.91 19.76 -8.14
N ALA A 8 15.91 19.27 -8.88
CA ALA A 8 16.65 18.05 -8.55
C ALA A 8 17.36 18.11 -7.18
N ALA A 9 17.55 19.31 -6.62
CA ALA A 9 18.06 19.51 -5.27
C ALA A 9 17.09 19.02 -4.18
N LEU A 10 15.79 18.93 -4.48
CA LEU A 10 14.76 18.56 -3.51
C LEU A 10 14.34 17.09 -3.70
N GLY A 11 14.19 16.38 -2.59
CA GLY A 11 13.75 14.98 -2.61
C GLY A 11 12.26 14.84 -2.90
N LYS A 12 11.81 13.65 -3.32
CA LYS A 12 10.39 13.35 -3.59
C LYS A 12 9.45 13.75 -2.44
N ARG A 13 9.84 13.48 -1.20
CA ARG A 13 9.01 13.76 0.00
C ARG A 13 8.85 15.26 0.23
N GLU A 14 9.92 16.00 0.00
CA GLU A 14 9.96 17.45 0.14
C GLU A 14 9.09 18.10 -0.94
N TRP A 15 9.23 17.68 -2.19
CA TRP A 15 8.35 18.07 -3.29
C TRP A 15 6.87 17.79 -2.99
N GLN A 16 6.55 16.61 -2.45
CA GLN A 16 5.18 16.28 -2.04
C GLN A 16 4.68 17.19 -0.92
N SER A 17 5.55 17.63 -0.01
CA SER A 17 5.18 18.56 1.07
C SER A 17 4.90 19.96 0.52
N ILE A 18 5.78 20.46 -0.35
CA ILE A 18 5.62 21.74 -1.03
C ILE A 18 4.28 21.75 -1.80
N LEU A 19 3.99 20.72 -2.59
CA LEU A 19 2.72 20.63 -3.33
C LEU A 19 1.50 20.66 -2.41
N ARG A 20 1.50 19.92 -1.29
CA ARG A 20 0.40 19.96 -0.31
C ARG A 20 0.23 21.36 0.29
N GLN A 21 1.33 22.05 0.59
CA GLN A 21 1.29 23.40 1.15
C GLN A 21 0.80 24.44 0.14
N ILE A 22 1.17 24.32 -1.14
CA ILE A 22 0.67 25.19 -2.22
C ILE A 22 -0.84 24.98 -2.43
N VAL A 23 -1.30 23.72 -2.36
CA VAL A 23 -2.74 23.41 -2.42
C VAL A 23 -3.48 23.99 -1.20
N ALA A 24 -2.94 23.81 0.00
CA ALA A 24 -3.54 24.34 1.22
C ALA A 24 -3.59 25.88 1.25
N ALA A 25 -2.61 26.54 0.64
CA ALA A 25 -2.58 27.99 0.43
C ALA A 25 -3.57 28.45 -0.67
N GLY A 26 -4.24 27.52 -1.36
CA GLY A 26 -5.25 27.80 -2.36
C GLY A 26 -4.69 28.17 -3.73
N TYR A 27 -3.39 28.01 -3.97
CA TYR A 27 -2.73 28.29 -5.26
C TYR A 27 -2.79 27.10 -6.22
N LEU A 28 -3.13 25.91 -5.76
CA LEU A 28 -3.37 24.74 -6.59
C LEU A 28 -4.63 24.02 -6.12
N HIS A 29 -5.35 23.44 -7.06
CA HIS A 29 -6.52 22.61 -6.78
C HIS A 29 -6.31 21.20 -7.31
N LEU A 30 -6.72 20.18 -6.54
CA LEU A 30 -6.71 18.80 -7.01
C LEU A 30 -7.98 18.54 -7.82
N ASP A 31 -7.82 18.09 -9.06
CA ASP A 31 -8.94 17.62 -9.85
C ASP A 31 -9.34 16.20 -9.43
N ILE A 32 -10.30 16.13 -8.51
CA ILE A 32 -10.83 14.87 -7.99
C ILE A 32 -11.77 14.19 -9.01
N GLY A 33 -12.30 14.94 -10.00
CA GLY A 33 -13.27 14.43 -10.98
C GLY A 33 -12.67 13.90 -12.28
N GLY A 34 -11.45 14.32 -12.63
CA GLY A 34 -10.85 14.10 -13.94
C GLY A 34 -9.43 13.52 -13.94
N TYR A 35 -9.14 12.48 -13.13
CA TYR A 35 -7.86 11.74 -13.07
C TYR A 35 -6.79 12.21 -12.05
N GLY A 36 -7.13 13.03 -11.05
CA GLY A 36 -6.22 13.36 -9.94
C GLY A 36 -5.10 14.34 -10.30
N GLY A 37 -5.31 15.17 -11.32
CA GLY A 37 -4.38 16.23 -11.75
C GLY A 37 -4.33 17.43 -10.79
N LEU A 38 -3.37 18.32 -11.01
CA LEU A 38 -3.27 19.61 -10.31
C LEU A 38 -3.62 20.73 -11.28
N ASN A 39 -4.57 21.56 -10.90
CA ASN A 39 -5.00 22.73 -11.66
C ASN A 39 -4.56 24.01 -10.96
N LEU A 40 -4.17 25.00 -11.75
CA LEU A 40 -3.96 26.36 -11.24
C LEU A 40 -5.32 26.97 -10.85
N THR A 41 -5.27 27.85 -9.86
CA THR A 41 -6.42 28.60 -9.36
C THR A 41 -6.30 30.06 -9.78
N GLN A 42 -7.33 30.87 -9.53
CA GLN A 42 -7.27 32.31 -9.81
C GLN A 42 -6.14 33.01 -9.03
N THR A 43 -5.85 32.56 -7.80
CA THR A 43 -4.81 33.15 -6.95
C THR A 43 -3.40 32.77 -7.40
N SER A 44 -3.21 31.75 -8.26
CA SER A 44 -1.89 31.35 -8.75
C SER A 44 -1.21 32.44 -9.58
N GLN A 45 -1.98 33.32 -10.23
CA GLN A 45 -1.43 34.35 -11.11
C GLN A 45 -0.47 35.30 -10.38
N VAL A 46 -0.78 35.66 -9.12
CA VAL A 46 0.08 36.56 -8.35
C VAL A 46 1.46 35.95 -8.04
N LEU A 47 1.57 34.61 -7.98
CA LEU A 47 2.87 33.93 -7.85
C LEU A 47 3.59 33.84 -9.19
N ILE A 48 2.87 33.60 -10.28
CA ILE A 48 3.44 33.49 -11.63
C ILE A 48 3.99 34.84 -12.10
N GLU A 49 3.27 35.92 -11.79
CA GLU A 49 3.65 37.30 -12.12
C GLU A 49 4.73 37.87 -11.18
N GLY A 50 5.10 37.13 -10.12
CA GLY A 50 6.09 37.58 -9.13
C GLY A 50 5.58 38.67 -8.19
N ALA A 51 4.26 38.90 -8.15
CA ALA A 51 3.62 39.87 -7.25
C ALA A 51 3.48 39.36 -5.80
N ALA A 52 3.67 38.07 -5.57
CA ALA A 52 3.67 37.45 -4.25
C ALA A 52 4.78 36.40 -4.13
N GLU A 53 5.23 36.17 -2.89
CA GLU A 53 6.18 35.11 -2.56
C GLU A 53 5.47 33.97 -1.83
N PHE A 54 5.87 32.73 -2.14
CA PHE A 54 5.42 31.55 -1.42
C PHE A 54 6.53 31.03 -0.51
N HIS A 55 6.34 31.18 0.80
CA HIS A 55 7.19 30.54 1.79
C HIS A 55 6.57 29.21 2.21
N TYR A 56 7.35 28.14 2.09
CA TYR A 56 6.97 26.82 2.59
C TYR A 56 7.76 26.50 3.85
N ARG A 57 7.15 25.67 4.70
CA ARG A 57 7.86 25.06 5.80
C ARG A 57 8.59 23.83 5.30
N ALA A 58 9.93 23.84 5.38
CA ALA A 58 10.70 22.63 5.17
C ALA A 58 10.26 21.57 6.20
N ASP A 59 9.99 20.34 5.74
CA ASP A 59 9.67 19.26 6.65
C ASP A 59 10.95 18.88 7.41
N THR A 60 11.15 19.46 8.60
CA THR A 60 12.26 19.13 9.51
C THR A 60 12.05 17.80 10.23
N ALA A 61 11.32 16.86 9.61
CA ALA A 61 11.07 15.56 10.19
C ALA A 61 12.43 14.87 10.34
N LYS A 62 12.97 14.90 11.57
CA LYS A 62 14.04 14.01 12.01
C LYS A 62 13.74 12.64 11.42
N THR A 63 14.66 12.13 10.62
CA THR A 63 14.70 10.75 10.18
C THR A 63 14.84 9.88 11.42
N LYS A 64 13.74 9.66 12.13
CA LYS A 64 13.63 8.69 13.22
C LYS A 64 12.28 7.99 13.13
N ALA A 65 12.13 7.26 12.04
CA ALA A 65 12.33 5.84 12.20
C ALA A 65 13.38 5.48 11.16
N GLU A 66 14.52 4.94 11.61
CA GLU A 66 15.06 3.79 10.89
C GLU A 66 13.86 2.87 10.68
N ARG A 67 13.26 2.92 9.49
CA ARG A 67 12.52 1.78 9.03
C ARG A 67 13.59 0.71 9.06
N LYS A 68 13.55 -0.14 10.10
CA LYS A 68 14.19 -1.46 10.07
C LYS A 68 14.12 -1.88 8.61
N PRO A 69 15.25 -2.21 7.95
CA PRO A 69 15.23 -2.60 6.55
C PRO A 69 14.04 -3.53 6.42
N LYS A 70 13.03 -3.11 5.63
CA LYS A 70 11.76 -3.83 5.45
C LYS A 70 12.23 -5.23 5.14
N ALA A 71 12.12 -6.14 6.13
CA ALA A 71 12.97 -7.32 6.24
C ALA A 71 13.22 -7.81 4.83
N ALA A 72 14.44 -7.53 4.34
CA ALA A 72 14.85 -7.79 2.98
C ALA A 72 14.32 -9.17 2.69
N HIS A 73 13.43 -9.29 1.70
CA HIS A 73 12.73 -10.50 1.29
C HIS A 73 13.15 -11.64 2.21
N ALA A 74 12.49 -11.79 3.38
CA ALA A 74 12.76 -12.96 4.20
C ALA A 74 12.58 -14.09 3.20
N ALA A 75 13.71 -14.74 2.87
CA ALA A 75 13.80 -15.59 1.70
C ALA A 75 12.56 -16.47 1.78
N LEU A 76 11.78 -16.45 0.70
CA LEU A 76 10.62 -17.31 0.58
C LEU A 76 11.10 -18.68 1.08
N PRO A 77 10.48 -19.28 2.12
CA PRO A 77 10.84 -20.63 2.47
C PRO A 77 10.79 -21.45 1.19
N ASP A 78 11.78 -22.31 0.96
CA ASP A 78 11.65 -23.32 -0.10
C ASP A 78 10.39 -24.11 0.23
N LEU A 79 9.30 -23.77 -0.45
CA LEU A 79 8.03 -24.45 -0.29
C LEU A 79 8.22 -25.83 -0.92
N SER A 80 7.90 -26.86 -0.15
CA SER A 80 7.70 -28.19 -0.70
C SER A 80 6.63 -28.16 -1.79
N ASP A 81 6.59 -29.20 -2.63
CA ASP A 81 5.56 -29.33 -3.67
C ASP A 81 4.14 -29.25 -3.09
N SER A 82 3.94 -29.80 -1.89
CA SER A 82 2.67 -29.74 -1.16
C SER A 82 2.29 -28.31 -0.74
N GLU A 83 3.25 -27.55 -0.20
CA GLU A 83 3.02 -26.18 0.21
C GLU A 83 2.81 -25.26 -1.00
N THR A 84 3.47 -25.55 -2.12
CA THR A 84 3.27 -24.83 -3.39
C THR A 84 1.86 -25.06 -3.93
N LEU A 85 1.37 -26.31 -3.91
CA LEU A 85 0.02 -26.64 -4.32
C LEU A 85 -1.03 -25.93 -3.43
N LEU A 86 -0.81 -25.93 -2.12
CA LEU A 86 -1.67 -25.19 -1.19
C LEU A 86 -1.64 -23.69 -1.47
N LEU A 87 -0.46 -23.11 -1.70
CA LEU A 87 -0.32 -21.70 -2.04
C LEU A 87 -1.13 -21.32 -3.29
N ASP A 88 -1.13 -22.16 -4.32
CA ASP A 88 -1.89 -21.90 -5.54
C ASP A 88 -3.41 -21.96 -5.30
N ARG A 89 -3.89 -22.93 -4.51
CA ARG A 89 -5.30 -22.96 -4.05
C ARG A 89 -5.67 -21.71 -3.25
N LEU A 90 -4.79 -21.24 -2.37
CA LEU A 90 -5.01 -20.02 -1.59
C LEU A 90 -5.03 -18.76 -2.47
N LYS A 91 -4.25 -18.72 -3.56
CA LYS A 91 -4.29 -17.62 -4.54
C LYS A 91 -5.61 -17.60 -5.32
N GLU A 92 -6.12 -18.78 -5.70
CA GLU A 92 -7.42 -18.92 -6.38
C GLU A 92 -8.55 -18.45 -5.46
N LEU A 93 -8.60 -18.95 -4.21
CA LEU A 93 -9.57 -18.49 -3.21
C LEU A 93 -9.52 -16.97 -3.01
N ARG A 94 -8.31 -16.41 -2.93
CA ARG A 94 -8.12 -14.97 -2.82
C ARG A 94 -8.68 -14.23 -4.05
N HIS A 95 -8.48 -14.77 -5.25
CA HIS A 95 -9.01 -14.19 -6.47
C HIS A 95 -10.53 -14.17 -6.45
N ASP A 96 -11.17 -15.28 -6.09
CA ASP A 96 -12.63 -15.41 -6.06
C ASP A 96 -13.27 -14.46 -5.04
N LEU A 97 -12.69 -14.37 -3.84
CA LEU A 97 -13.14 -13.43 -2.80
C LEU A 97 -12.94 -11.97 -3.22
N ALA A 98 -11.88 -11.69 -3.97
CA ALA A 98 -11.60 -10.35 -4.47
C ALA A 98 -12.60 -9.94 -5.57
N GLN A 99 -12.91 -10.87 -6.49
CA GLN A 99 -13.95 -10.70 -7.51
C GLN A 99 -15.33 -10.47 -6.87
N ALA A 100 -15.70 -11.31 -5.91
CA ALA A 100 -16.99 -11.20 -5.21
C ALA A 100 -17.15 -9.86 -4.47
N ARG A 101 -16.04 -9.30 -3.95
CA ARG A 101 -16.03 -8.01 -3.25
C ARG A 101 -15.74 -6.81 -4.16
N GLY A 102 -15.46 -7.02 -5.45
CA GLY A 102 -15.09 -5.96 -6.39
C GLY A 102 -13.81 -5.21 -6.02
N VAL A 103 -12.88 -5.86 -5.33
CA VAL A 103 -11.60 -5.25 -4.88
C VAL A 103 -10.41 -5.98 -5.49
N PRO A 104 -9.23 -5.33 -5.61
CA PRO A 104 -8.01 -6.03 -6.02
C PRO A 104 -7.62 -7.14 -5.04
N ALA A 105 -7.10 -8.27 -5.55
CA ALA A 105 -6.77 -9.46 -4.75
C ALA A 105 -5.81 -9.19 -3.58
N TYR A 106 -4.82 -8.31 -3.77
CA TYR A 106 -3.86 -7.97 -2.72
C TYR A 106 -4.50 -7.31 -1.48
N VAL A 107 -5.73 -6.77 -1.60
CA VAL A 107 -6.48 -6.17 -0.50
C VAL A 107 -6.98 -7.25 0.47
N ILE A 108 -7.42 -8.39 -0.07
CA ILE A 108 -7.85 -9.56 0.71
C ILE A 108 -6.65 -10.05 1.53
N PHE A 109 -5.57 -10.47 0.85
CA PHE A 109 -4.31 -10.82 1.48
C PHE A 109 -3.10 -10.51 0.58
N SER A 110 -1.99 -10.13 1.21
CA SER A 110 -0.71 -9.99 0.51
C SER A 110 -0.15 -11.37 0.14
N ASP A 111 0.70 -11.45 -0.89
CA ASP A 111 1.33 -12.72 -1.28
C ASP A 111 2.15 -13.32 -0.13
N ARG A 112 2.78 -12.46 0.70
CA ARG A 112 3.48 -12.87 1.92
C ARG A 112 2.55 -13.58 2.90
N SER A 113 1.34 -13.04 3.10
CA SER A 113 0.36 -13.65 4.00
C SER A 113 -0.06 -15.04 3.52
N LEU A 114 -0.28 -15.20 2.20
CA LEU A 114 -0.63 -16.50 1.62
C LEU A 114 0.50 -17.53 1.73
N GLN A 115 1.74 -17.11 1.50
CA GLN A 115 2.91 -17.98 1.66
C GLN A 115 3.11 -18.40 3.11
N GLU A 116 2.90 -17.48 4.05
CA GLU A 116 2.97 -17.79 5.47
C GLU A 116 1.83 -18.73 5.91
N MET A 117 0.63 -18.59 5.34
CA MET A 117 -0.47 -19.55 5.55
C MET A 117 -0.14 -20.93 4.97
N ALA A 118 0.41 -20.98 3.75
CA ALA A 118 0.79 -22.24 3.13
C ALA A 118 1.89 -22.98 3.91
N HIS A 119 2.85 -22.22 4.46
CA HIS A 119 3.94 -22.79 5.25
C HIS A 119 3.53 -23.19 6.67
N ARG A 120 2.75 -22.34 7.37
CA ARG A 120 2.34 -22.60 8.76
C ARG A 120 1.10 -23.47 8.90
N GLN A 121 0.28 -23.54 7.85
CA GLN A 121 -0.97 -24.30 7.79
C GLN A 121 -1.82 -24.13 9.06
N PRO A 122 -2.23 -22.89 9.41
CA PRO A 122 -3.00 -22.62 10.62
C PRO A 122 -4.28 -23.47 10.66
N ARG A 123 -4.58 -24.05 11.82
CA ARG A 123 -5.75 -24.93 12.03
C ARG A 123 -6.83 -24.28 12.87
N THR A 124 -6.47 -23.22 13.60
CA THR A 124 -7.39 -22.50 14.48
C THR A 124 -7.43 -21.02 14.12
N ALA A 125 -8.48 -20.32 14.56
CA ALA A 125 -8.57 -18.87 14.42
C ALA A 125 -7.40 -18.16 15.14
N GLU A 126 -6.92 -18.71 16.25
CA GLU A 126 -5.78 -18.18 17.00
C GLU A 126 -4.48 -18.27 16.18
N ASP A 127 -4.23 -19.41 15.54
CA ASP A 127 -3.08 -19.57 14.63
C ASP A 127 -3.19 -18.64 13.42
N PHE A 128 -4.41 -18.49 12.88
CA PHE A 128 -4.68 -17.61 11.75
C PHE A 128 -4.45 -16.14 12.11
N ALA A 129 -4.79 -15.73 13.33
CA ALA A 129 -4.50 -14.38 13.84
C ALA A 129 -2.99 -14.10 13.96
N GLY A 130 -2.18 -15.15 14.13
CA GLY A 130 -0.71 -15.07 14.16
C GLY A 130 -0.05 -14.83 12.80
N ILE A 131 -0.80 -14.91 11.70
CA ILE A 131 -0.27 -14.70 10.33
C ILE A 131 -0.06 -13.22 10.05
N HIS A 132 1.06 -12.89 9.41
CA HIS A 132 1.35 -11.51 9.02
C HIS A 132 0.26 -10.89 8.13
N GLY A 133 -0.29 -9.76 8.58
CA GLY A 133 -1.30 -9.00 7.83
C GLY A 133 -2.74 -9.46 8.05
N VAL A 134 -2.98 -10.42 8.95
CA VAL A 134 -4.30 -10.71 9.51
C VAL A 134 -4.54 -9.76 10.69
N GLY A 135 -5.58 -8.92 10.57
CA GLY A 135 -6.09 -8.11 11.68
C GLY A 135 -7.49 -8.56 12.06
N GLU A 136 -8.07 -7.99 13.12
CA GLU A 136 -9.38 -8.41 13.66
C GLU A 136 -10.51 -8.44 12.62
N ALA A 137 -10.56 -7.46 11.71
CA ALA A 137 -11.56 -7.44 10.64
C ALA A 137 -11.41 -8.64 9.68
N LYS A 138 -10.18 -8.94 9.26
CA LYS A 138 -9.90 -10.08 8.37
C LYS A 138 -10.07 -11.41 9.09
N LEU A 139 -9.73 -11.48 10.36
CA LEU A 139 -9.95 -12.68 11.17
C LEU A 139 -11.45 -13.01 11.23
N ARG A 140 -12.31 -12.02 11.47
CA ARG A 140 -13.77 -12.26 11.51
C ARG A 140 -14.36 -12.60 10.13
N ASP A 141 -13.94 -11.88 9.09
CA ASP A 141 -14.62 -11.94 7.80
C ASP A 141 -14.01 -12.93 6.80
N LEU A 142 -12.78 -13.39 7.05
CA LEU A 142 -11.98 -14.19 6.12
C LEU A 142 -11.30 -15.40 6.75
N ALA A 143 -11.30 -15.62 8.07
CA ALA A 143 -10.63 -16.79 8.63
C ALA A 143 -11.26 -18.11 8.16
N GLU A 144 -12.59 -18.22 8.25
CA GLU A 144 -13.33 -19.44 7.90
C GLU A 144 -13.01 -19.98 6.49
N PRO A 145 -13.14 -19.20 5.39
CA PRO A 145 -12.88 -19.73 4.05
C PRO A 145 -11.42 -20.15 3.85
N PHE A 146 -10.47 -19.46 4.47
CA PHE A 146 -9.05 -19.81 4.34
C PHE A 146 -8.68 -21.04 5.19
N LEU A 147 -9.23 -21.17 6.40
CA LEU A 147 -9.04 -22.35 7.23
C LEU A 147 -9.65 -23.61 6.57
N SER A 148 -10.82 -23.49 5.95
CA SER A 148 -11.42 -24.60 5.19
C SER A 148 -10.52 -25.04 4.03
N ALA A 149 -10.01 -24.09 3.22
CA ALA A 149 -9.13 -24.41 2.10
C ALA A 149 -7.81 -25.09 2.54
N ILE A 150 -7.29 -24.73 3.72
CA ILE A 150 -6.11 -25.37 4.31
C ILE A 150 -6.44 -26.78 4.83
N ALA A 151 -7.63 -26.99 5.39
CA ALA A 151 -8.09 -28.31 5.82
C ALA A 151 -8.28 -29.27 4.64
N GLU A 152 -8.84 -28.79 3.53
CA GLU A 152 -9.08 -29.59 2.32
C GLU A 152 -7.79 -29.93 1.54
N ALA A 153 -6.67 -29.26 1.80
CA ALA A 153 -5.40 -29.56 1.16
C ALA A 153 -4.62 -30.70 1.81
N GLU A 154 -4.97 -31.11 3.03
CA GLU A 154 -4.38 -32.27 3.71
C GLU A 154 -5.12 -33.59 3.46
N ALA A 155 -6.35 -33.52 2.96
CA ALA A 155 -7.20 -34.68 2.66
C ALA A 155 -6.94 -35.25 1.26
#